data_AF-A0AAW0WSK3-F1
#
_entry.id   AF-A0AAW0WSK3-F1
#
_cell.length_a   1.000
_cell.length_b   1.000
_cell.length_c   1.000
_cell.angle_alpha   90.00
_cell.angle_beta   90.00
_cell.angle_gamma   90.00
#
_symmetry.space_group_name_H-M   'P 1'
#
loop_
_entity.id
_entity.type
_entity.pdbx_description
1 polymer ?
#
loop_
_entity_poly.entity_id
_entity_poly.type
_entity_poly.pdbx_seq_one_letter_code
_entity_poly.pdbx_strand_id
1 'polypeptide(L)'
;NMAGTLLGRKPVKLLQRFLKSTFCHDVASSSQLSSEKIVIPNRIPRSPTAILEALASTVSRDSSGPHYKYHDDPYLTPGSNLSKRVFSLSKEAGRKAARWIRDENAAFFTHRPDDPFIEAFFPKMTYNEESNLSEETLRELIQKCSVSDAITVYQLSQSKGIELSDNVYQELLELVAYYNCEDPLDEDWVEERWYRQGVTAVRNTWKLTEPGNYIRNARRRIFLWMQEPIILSSGLPRFCETLLTFVGN
;
A
#
# COMPACT_ATOMS: atom_id res chain seq x y z
N ASN A 1 -0.35 -44.14 -46.29
CA ASN A 1 -1.40 -43.27 -46.85
C ASN A 1 -2.07 -42.55 -45.69
N MET A 2 -1.94 -41.25 -45.44
CA MET A 2 -1.49 -40.11 -46.22
C MET A 2 -0.85 -39.09 -45.26
N ALA A 3 0.22 -38.45 -45.70
CA ALA A 3 0.78 -37.25 -45.09
C ALA A 3 0.01 -36.00 -45.53
N GLY A 4 0.05 -34.94 -44.72
CA GLY A 4 -0.23 -33.56 -45.14
C GLY A 4 -1.01 -32.76 -44.09
N THR A 5 -0.83 -31.46 -43.89
CA THR A 5 0.12 -30.46 -44.39
C THR A 5 -0.05 -29.25 -43.45
N LEU A 6 1.06 -28.67 -42.99
CA LEU A 6 1.09 -27.42 -42.23
C LEU A 6 0.68 -26.26 -43.17
N LEU A 7 -0.42 -25.57 -42.86
CA LEU A 7 -0.80 -24.34 -43.55
C LEU A 7 -0.50 -23.12 -42.68
N GLY A 8 0.57 -22.43 -43.06
CA GLY A 8 1.00 -21.16 -42.50
C GLY A 8 -0.05 -20.06 -42.69
N ARG A 9 -0.29 -19.32 -41.61
CA ARG A 9 -1.12 -18.11 -41.62
C ARG A 9 -0.34 -16.97 -42.30
N LYS A 10 -0.88 -16.45 -43.41
CA LYS A 10 -0.37 -15.25 -44.08
C LYS A 10 -0.76 -13.99 -43.29
N PRO A 11 0.09 -12.94 -43.23
CA PRO A 11 -0.26 -11.69 -42.58
C PRO A 11 -1.27 -10.89 -43.42
N VAL A 12 -2.30 -10.39 -42.76
CA VAL A 12 -3.34 -9.52 -43.31
C VAL A 12 -2.76 -8.11 -43.45
N LYS A 13 -2.67 -7.59 -44.68
CA LYS A 13 -2.34 -6.18 -44.94
C LYS A 13 -3.58 -5.35 -44.66
N LEU A 14 -3.61 -4.61 -43.55
CA LEU A 14 -4.66 -3.63 -43.30
C LEU A 14 -4.36 -2.35 -44.09
N LEU A 15 -5.23 -2.06 -45.07
CA LEU A 15 -5.29 -0.79 -45.79
C LEU A 15 -5.67 0.33 -44.80
N GLN A 16 -4.74 1.25 -44.52
CA GLN A 16 -5.07 2.52 -43.88
C GLN A 16 -5.77 3.43 -44.90
N ARG A 17 -7.08 3.62 -44.72
CA ARG A 17 -7.90 4.58 -45.46
C ARG A 17 -7.85 5.94 -44.77
N PHE A 18 -7.22 6.89 -45.46
CA PHE A 18 -7.48 8.33 -45.54
C PHE A 18 -8.45 8.95 -44.52
N LEU A 19 -7.92 9.81 -43.64
CA LEU A 19 -8.62 11.00 -43.15
C LEU A 19 -8.02 12.22 -43.86
N LYS A 20 -8.75 12.75 -44.86
CA LYS A 20 -8.53 14.07 -45.43
C LYS A 20 -9.64 14.97 -44.86
N SER A 21 -9.39 15.66 -43.76
CA SER A 21 -10.16 16.86 -43.41
C SER A 21 -9.30 18.07 -43.76
N THR A 22 -9.85 18.89 -44.64
CA THR A 22 -9.22 20.07 -45.23
C THR A 22 -9.17 21.22 -44.24
N PHE A 23 -7.97 21.72 -43.95
CA PHE A 23 -7.74 23.11 -43.59
C PHE A 23 -6.56 23.60 -44.43
N CYS A 24 -6.86 24.19 -45.59
CA CYS A 24 -5.86 24.85 -46.43
C CYS A 24 -5.71 26.30 -45.95
N HIS A 25 -4.53 26.65 -45.45
CA HIS A 25 -4.00 28.00 -45.59
C HIS A 25 -3.01 27.97 -46.76
N ASP A 26 -3.34 28.69 -47.82
CA ASP A 26 -2.41 28.98 -48.91
C ASP A 26 -1.40 30.04 -48.43
N VAL A 27 -0.12 29.70 -48.45
CA VAL A 27 0.98 30.67 -48.42
C VAL A 27 1.85 30.41 -49.65
N ALA A 28 1.78 31.34 -50.60
CA ALA A 28 2.55 31.31 -51.83
C ALA A 28 4.03 31.66 -51.57
N SER A 29 4.87 30.65 -51.84
CA SER A 29 6.27 30.63 -52.27
C SER A 29 7.09 31.92 -52.32
N SER A 30 8.22 31.94 -51.61
CA SER A 30 9.49 32.42 -52.20
C SER A 30 10.64 31.55 -51.72
N SER A 31 11.41 31.07 -52.69
CA SER A 31 12.46 30.06 -52.58
C SER A 31 13.77 30.66 -52.08
N GLN A 32 14.17 30.30 -50.86
CA GLN A 32 15.57 30.09 -50.49
C GLN A 32 15.63 28.75 -49.76
N LEU A 33 16.22 27.73 -50.40
CA LEU A 33 16.57 26.46 -49.77
C LEU A 33 17.79 26.67 -48.84
N SER A 34 17.66 27.55 -47.84
CA SER A 34 18.39 27.36 -46.60
C SER A 34 17.73 26.18 -45.91
N SER A 35 18.47 25.12 -45.62
CA SER A 35 17.98 23.99 -44.82
C SER A 35 17.60 24.51 -43.43
N GLU A 36 16.39 25.04 -43.28
CA GLU A 36 15.90 25.60 -42.03
C GLU A 36 15.77 24.44 -41.05
N LYS A 37 16.71 24.38 -40.10
CA LYS A 37 16.80 23.28 -39.15
C LYS A 37 15.62 23.39 -38.20
N ILE A 38 14.61 22.55 -38.39
CA ILE A 38 13.49 22.42 -37.46
C ILE A 38 14.05 21.97 -36.11
N VAL A 39 14.02 22.85 -35.11
CA VAL A 39 14.43 22.53 -33.74
C VAL A 39 13.22 21.96 -33.01
N ILE A 40 13.21 20.64 -32.81
CA ILE A 40 12.18 19.97 -32.01
C ILE A 40 12.39 20.33 -30.53
N PRO A 41 11.36 20.85 -29.83
CA PRO A 41 11.49 21.17 -28.42
C PRO A 41 11.55 19.91 -27.56
N ASN A 42 12.19 20.03 -26.39
CA ASN A 42 12.28 18.94 -25.42
C ASN A 42 10.92 18.67 -24.77
N ARG A 43 10.59 17.38 -24.58
CA ARG A 43 9.41 16.96 -23.82
C ARG A 43 9.57 17.34 -22.35
N ILE A 44 8.57 17.99 -21.78
CA ILE A 44 8.49 18.26 -20.34
C ILE A 44 7.85 17.06 -19.65
N PRO A 45 8.57 16.31 -18.79
CA PRO A 45 7.97 15.25 -17.99
C PRO A 45 7.07 15.87 -16.90
N ARG A 46 5.90 15.27 -16.66
CA ARG A 46 4.96 15.69 -15.62
C ARG A 46 4.61 14.51 -14.73
N SER A 47 4.31 14.77 -13.45
CA SER A 47 3.72 13.77 -12.56
C SER A 47 2.29 13.41 -13.03
N PRO A 48 1.78 12.22 -12.70
CA PRO A 48 0.42 11.81 -13.09
C PRO A 48 -0.68 12.75 -12.55
N THR A 49 -0.44 13.40 -11.41
CA THR A 49 -1.38 14.31 -10.73
C THR A 49 -1.12 15.79 -10.99
N ALA A 50 -0.10 16.16 -11.77
CA ALA A 50 0.36 17.54 -11.94
C ALA A 50 -0.74 18.52 -12.37
N ILE A 51 -1.67 18.08 -13.22
CA ILE A 51 -2.76 18.91 -13.71
C ILE A 51 -3.77 19.19 -12.59
N LEU A 52 -4.10 18.17 -11.78
CA LEU A 52 -5.02 18.32 -10.65
C LEU A 52 -4.44 19.25 -9.59
N GLU A 53 -3.14 19.13 -9.30
CA GLU A 53 -2.43 20.02 -8.39
C GLU A 53 -2.41 21.47 -8.91
N ALA A 54 -2.12 21.66 -10.20
CA ALA A 54 -2.15 22.98 -10.83
C ALA A 54 -3.54 23.62 -10.73
N LEU A 55 -4.61 22.88 -11.07
CA LEU A 55 -5.98 23.36 -10.97
C LEU A 55 -6.37 23.67 -9.53
N ALA A 56 -6.06 22.79 -8.58
CA ALA A 56 -6.33 23.00 -7.16
C ALA A 56 -5.61 24.24 -6.62
N SER A 57 -4.38 24.52 -7.09
CA SER A 57 -3.62 25.72 -6.69
C SER A 57 -4.19 27.03 -7.22
N THR A 58 -4.90 26.98 -8.36
CA THR A 58 -5.50 28.18 -8.97
C THR A 58 -6.81 28.60 -8.33
N VAL A 59 -7.47 27.71 -7.58
CA VAL A 59 -8.80 27.95 -6.99
C VAL A 59 -8.67 28.14 -5.48
N SER A 60 -9.21 29.23 -4.95
CA SER A 60 -9.28 29.48 -3.51
C SER A 60 -10.42 28.69 -2.85
N ARG A 61 -10.34 28.52 -1.52
CA ARG A 61 -11.42 27.94 -0.74
C ARG A 61 -12.72 28.75 -0.91
N ASP A 62 -13.81 28.07 -1.22
CA ASP A 62 -15.14 28.67 -1.22
C ASP A 62 -15.62 28.97 0.21
N SER A 63 -16.04 30.21 0.45
CA SER A 63 -16.59 30.66 1.73
C SER A 63 -18.11 30.49 1.82
N SER A 64 -18.80 30.30 0.69
CA SER A 64 -20.25 30.26 0.63
C SER A 64 -20.83 28.88 0.94
N GLY A 65 -20.15 27.80 0.56
CA GLY A 65 -20.58 26.42 0.81
C GLY A 65 -19.93 25.72 2.01
N PRO A 66 -20.50 24.58 2.45
CA PRO A 66 -19.84 23.69 3.38
C PRO A 66 -18.60 23.03 2.76
N HIS A 67 -17.76 22.42 3.59
CA HIS A 67 -16.62 21.64 3.09
C HIS A 67 -17.12 20.46 2.25
N TYR A 68 -16.46 20.18 1.11
CA TYR A 68 -16.78 19.12 0.14
C TYR A 68 -17.03 17.71 0.73
N LYS A 69 -16.61 17.46 1.98
CA LYS A 69 -16.84 16.17 2.64
C LYS A 69 -18.31 15.94 3.03
N TYR A 70 -19.07 17.01 3.19
CA TYR A 70 -20.48 17.02 3.54
C TYR A 70 -21.32 17.28 2.29
N HIS A 71 -22.58 16.84 2.32
CA HIS A 71 -23.53 17.14 1.25
C HIS A 71 -23.91 18.62 1.30
N ASP A 72 -24.01 19.25 0.13
CA ASP A 72 -24.50 20.62 -0.02
C ASP A 72 -26.03 20.63 -0.03
N ASP A 73 -26.60 20.12 1.05
CA ASP A 73 -28.03 20.05 1.31
C ASP A 73 -28.32 20.69 2.68
N PRO A 74 -29.33 21.57 2.81
CA PRO A 74 -29.60 22.27 4.06
C PRO A 74 -29.84 21.37 5.28
N TYR A 75 -30.41 20.17 5.08
CA TYR A 75 -30.68 19.23 6.15
C TYR A 75 -29.44 18.41 6.54
N LEU A 76 -28.58 18.09 5.57
CA LEU A 76 -27.39 17.25 5.78
C LEU A 76 -26.11 18.06 6.10
N THR A 77 -26.17 19.38 6.00
CA THR A 77 -25.04 20.26 6.31
C THR A 77 -24.86 20.41 7.82
N PRO A 78 -23.67 20.10 8.38
CA PRO A 78 -23.46 20.15 9.83
C PRO A 78 -23.34 21.59 10.35
N GLY A 79 -24.29 22.02 11.19
CA GLY A 79 -24.28 23.35 11.80
C GLY A 79 -23.31 23.55 12.97
N SER A 80 -22.91 22.49 13.67
CA SER A 80 -22.02 22.55 14.84
C SER A 80 -20.73 21.75 14.65
N ASN A 81 -19.66 22.08 15.38
CA ASN A 81 -18.40 21.31 15.33
C ASN A 81 -18.56 19.87 15.85
N LEU A 82 -19.47 19.66 16.81
CA LEU A 82 -19.82 18.31 17.26
C LEU A 82 -20.49 17.52 16.14
N SER A 83 -21.48 18.12 15.46
CA SER A 83 -22.15 17.51 14.31
C SER A 83 -21.16 17.21 13.18
N LYS A 84 -20.20 18.12 12.90
CA LYS A 84 -19.12 17.89 11.94
C LYS A 84 -18.36 16.61 12.26
N ARG A 85 -17.91 16.45 13.51
CA ARG A 85 -17.18 15.28 14.00
C ARG A 85 -18.01 14.00 13.91
N VAL A 86 -19.25 14.05 14.37
CA VAL A 86 -20.16 12.90 14.34
C VAL A 86 -20.40 12.46 12.90
N PHE A 87 -20.75 13.37 11.99
CA PHE A 87 -21.03 13.03 10.59
C PHE A 87 -19.82 12.44 9.88
N SER A 88 -18.62 13.00 10.08
CA SER A 88 -17.39 12.45 9.49
C SER A 88 -17.06 11.06 10.04
N LEU A 89 -17.11 10.87 11.36
CA LEU A 89 -16.82 9.57 11.98
C LEU A 89 -17.87 8.51 11.64
N SER A 90 -19.15 8.89 11.56
CA SER A 90 -20.22 7.97 11.13
C SER A 90 -20.02 7.49 9.69
N LYS A 91 -19.59 8.39 8.78
CA LYS A 91 -19.28 8.03 7.38
C LYS A 91 -18.10 7.06 7.31
N GLU A 92 -17.03 7.29 8.08
CA GLU A 92 -15.90 6.36 8.16
C GLU A 92 -16.28 5.01 8.79
N ALA A 93 -17.07 5.01 9.87
CA ALA A 93 -17.57 3.79 10.49
C ALA A 93 -18.38 2.94 9.51
N GLY A 94 -19.25 3.57 8.70
CA GLY A 94 -19.98 2.89 7.64
C GLY A 94 -19.06 2.29 6.57
N ARG A 95 -18.00 3.00 6.17
CA ARG A 95 -16.98 2.46 5.25
C ARG A 95 -16.24 1.26 5.84
N LYS A 96 -15.89 1.30 7.13
CA LYS A 96 -15.26 0.16 7.82
C LYS A 96 -16.17 -1.05 7.88
N ALA A 97 -17.44 -0.85 8.22
CA ALA A 97 -18.44 -1.92 8.22
C ALA A 97 -18.59 -2.54 6.82
N ALA A 98 -18.63 -1.72 5.77
CA ALA A 98 -18.67 -2.20 4.40
C ALA A 98 -17.41 -2.99 4.00
N ARG A 99 -16.21 -2.53 4.40
CA ARG A 99 -14.95 -3.28 4.17
C ARG A 99 -14.97 -4.62 4.90
N TRP A 100 -15.45 -4.65 6.15
CA TRP A 100 -15.59 -5.89 6.90
C TRP A 100 -16.55 -6.87 6.22
N ILE A 101 -17.73 -6.42 5.77
CA ILE A 101 -18.68 -7.26 5.02
C ILE A 101 -18.04 -7.81 3.73
N ARG A 102 -17.30 -6.97 3.01
CA ARG A 102 -16.57 -7.35 1.79
C ARG A 102 -15.54 -8.45 2.07
N ASP A 103 -14.74 -8.26 3.13
CA ASP A 103 -13.67 -9.18 3.48
C ASP A 103 -14.23 -10.53 3.96
N GLU A 104 -15.31 -10.52 4.76
CA GLU A 104 -16.01 -11.73 5.21
C GLU A 104 -16.64 -12.51 4.05
N ASN A 105 -17.17 -11.79 3.04
CA ASN A 105 -17.87 -12.40 1.91
C ASN A 105 -17.08 -12.29 0.60
N ALA A 106 -15.78 -12.58 0.65
CA ALA A 106 -14.86 -12.40 -0.48
C ALA A 106 -15.32 -13.10 -1.78
N ALA A 107 -16.06 -14.21 -1.68
CA ALA A 107 -16.55 -14.98 -2.82
C ALA A 107 -17.46 -14.17 -3.77
N PHE A 108 -18.21 -13.19 -3.27
CA PHE A 108 -19.08 -12.35 -4.10
C PHE A 108 -18.33 -11.23 -4.83
N PHE A 109 -17.12 -10.90 -4.38
CA PHE A 109 -16.30 -9.80 -4.91
C PHE A 109 -15.18 -10.31 -5.82
N THR A 110 -15.51 -11.25 -6.71
CA THR A 110 -14.54 -11.90 -7.62
C THR A 110 -14.50 -11.30 -9.02
N HIS A 111 -15.53 -10.54 -9.41
CA HIS A 111 -15.62 -9.94 -10.74
C HIS A 111 -14.58 -8.81 -10.92
N ARG A 112 -13.79 -8.88 -12.01
CA ARG A 112 -12.67 -7.97 -12.31
C ARG A 112 -12.87 -7.29 -13.67
N PRO A 113 -13.53 -6.12 -13.73
CA PRO A 113 -13.71 -5.37 -14.97
C PRO A 113 -12.54 -4.46 -15.33
N ASP A 114 -11.62 -4.20 -14.40
CA ASP A 114 -10.63 -3.13 -14.50
C ASP A 114 -9.31 -3.56 -15.17
N ASP A 115 -8.74 -2.68 -16.00
CA ASP A 115 -7.38 -2.80 -16.58
C ASP A 115 -6.69 -1.42 -16.51
N PRO A 116 -5.68 -1.21 -15.63
CA PRO A 116 -5.00 -2.19 -14.78
C PRO A 116 -5.80 -2.60 -13.53
N PHE A 117 -5.44 -3.74 -12.95
CA PHE A 117 -6.07 -4.28 -11.74
C PHE A 117 -5.83 -3.40 -10.51
N ILE A 118 -6.88 -3.14 -9.73
CA ILE A 118 -6.81 -2.30 -8.52
C ILE A 118 -6.96 -3.16 -7.26
N GLU A 119 -5.83 -3.52 -6.65
CA GLU A 119 -5.77 -4.37 -5.45
C GLU A 119 -6.48 -3.77 -4.22
N ALA A 120 -6.47 -2.44 -4.07
CA ALA A 120 -7.01 -1.76 -2.89
C ALA A 120 -8.52 -2.00 -2.68
N PHE A 121 -9.28 -2.23 -3.76
CA PHE A 121 -10.72 -2.48 -3.67
C PHE A 121 -11.08 -3.95 -3.47
N PHE A 122 -10.11 -4.85 -3.63
CA PHE A 122 -10.33 -6.28 -3.44
C PHE A 122 -10.38 -6.69 -1.97
N PRO A 123 -11.07 -7.79 -1.63
CA PRO A 123 -11.04 -8.36 -0.30
C PRO A 123 -9.61 -8.66 0.16
N LYS A 124 -9.33 -8.43 1.45
CA LYS A 124 -8.03 -8.78 2.04
C LYS A 124 -7.87 -10.31 2.08
N MET A 125 -6.64 -10.78 1.86
CA MET A 125 -6.31 -12.20 1.92
C MET A 125 -6.12 -12.62 3.38
N THR A 126 -6.83 -13.66 3.81
CA THR A 126 -6.68 -14.25 5.15
C THR A 126 -5.73 -15.44 5.09
N TYR A 127 -4.82 -15.53 6.06
CA TYR A 127 -3.79 -16.57 6.12
C TYR A 127 -4.20 -17.67 7.08
N ASN A 128 -4.41 -18.87 6.53
CA ASN A 128 -4.74 -20.10 7.28
C ASN A 128 -3.63 -21.15 7.13
N GLU A 129 -3.73 -22.24 7.89
CA GLU A 129 -2.79 -23.37 7.82
C GLU A 129 -2.68 -23.97 6.41
N GLU A 130 -3.74 -23.92 5.61
CA GLU A 130 -3.78 -24.45 4.25
C GLU A 130 -3.15 -23.51 3.20
N SER A 131 -2.85 -22.26 3.56
CA SER A 131 -2.31 -21.28 2.60
C SER A 131 -0.89 -21.65 2.15
N ASN A 132 -0.59 -21.47 0.86
CA ASN A 132 0.78 -21.63 0.36
C ASN A 132 1.58 -20.40 0.78
N LEU A 133 2.49 -20.58 1.74
CA LEU A 133 3.33 -19.51 2.28
C LEU A 133 4.71 -19.58 1.64
N SER A 134 5.27 -18.42 1.29
CA SER A 134 6.65 -18.28 0.84
C SER A 134 7.33 -17.11 1.58
N GLU A 135 8.65 -17.06 1.55
CA GLU A 135 9.41 -15.92 2.10
C GLU A 135 8.94 -14.58 1.48
N GLU A 136 8.58 -14.59 0.19
CA GLU A 136 8.09 -13.41 -0.52
C GLU A 136 6.76 -12.91 0.06
N THR A 137 5.84 -13.80 0.43
CA THR A 137 4.56 -13.41 1.06
C THR A 137 4.78 -12.64 2.36
N LEU A 138 5.75 -13.07 3.18
CA LEU A 138 6.09 -12.37 4.41
C LEU A 138 6.72 -11.00 4.13
N ARG A 139 7.61 -10.91 3.13
CA ARG A 139 8.23 -9.65 2.71
C ARG A 139 7.19 -8.65 2.18
N GLU A 140 6.21 -9.11 1.42
CA GLU A 140 5.09 -8.27 0.95
C GLU A 140 4.26 -7.70 2.10
N LEU A 141 3.99 -8.51 3.13
CA LEU A 141 3.26 -8.05 4.32
C LEU A 141 4.05 -7.02 5.13
N ILE A 142 5.37 -7.20 5.22
CA ILE A 142 6.26 -6.23 5.85
C ILE A 142 6.23 -4.90 5.09
N GLN A 143 6.29 -4.93 3.76
CA GLN A 143 6.20 -3.73 2.93
C GLN A 143 4.84 -3.03 3.06
N LYS A 144 3.76 -3.79 3.24
CA LYS A 144 2.40 -3.28 3.47
C LYS A 144 2.16 -2.85 4.93
N CYS A 145 3.16 -2.96 5.80
CA CYS A 145 3.07 -2.66 7.24
C CYS A 145 1.89 -3.35 7.95
N SER A 146 1.53 -4.55 7.54
CA SER A 146 0.45 -5.34 8.14
C SER A 146 1.03 -6.25 9.23
N VAL A 147 1.05 -5.75 10.47
CA VAL A 147 1.78 -6.34 11.60
C VAL A 147 1.10 -7.62 12.10
N SER A 148 -0.22 -7.61 12.23
CA SER A 148 -1.00 -8.77 12.67
C SER A 148 -0.83 -9.96 11.71
N ASP A 149 -1.03 -9.71 10.41
CA ASP A 149 -0.87 -10.72 9.37
C ASP A 149 0.58 -11.21 9.24
N ALA A 150 1.58 -10.32 9.39
CA ALA A 150 2.99 -10.73 9.38
C ALA A 150 3.32 -11.69 10.53
N ILE A 151 2.76 -11.44 11.74
CA ILE A 151 2.95 -12.32 12.90
C ILE A 151 2.29 -13.69 12.66
N THR A 152 1.07 -13.72 12.10
CA THR A 152 0.38 -15.00 11.83
C THR A 152 1.11 -15.81 10.76
N VAL A 153 1.54 -15.17 9.67
CA VAL A 153 2.32 -15.83 8.61
C VAL A 153 3.65 -16.34 9.13
N TYR A 154 4.34 -15.59 10.00
CA TYR A 154 5.57 -16.05 10.64
C TYR A 154 5.35 -17.33 11.47
N GLN A 155 4.32 -17.36 12.31
CA GLN A 155 3.97 -18.54 13.12
C GLN A 155 3.63 -19.75 12.26
N LEU A 156 2.86 -19.54 11.19
CA LEU A 156 2.51 -20.59 10.22
C LEU A 156 3.74 -21.08 9.41
N SER A 157 4.70 -20.20 9.15
CA SER A 157 5.95 -20.58 8.47
C SER A 157 6.82 -21.44 9.37
N GLN A 158 6.88 -21.12 10.66
CA GLN A 158 7.58 -21.91 11.67
C GLN A 158 6.95 -23.30 11.83
N SER A 159 5.63 -23.41 11.87
CA SER A 159 4.94 -24.70 12.01
C SER A 159 5.12 -25.60 10.78
N LYS A 160 5.26 -25.02 9.59
CA LYS A 160 5.54 -25.75 8.33
C LYS A 160 7.02 -26.07 8.12
N GLY A 161 7.91 -25.52 8.96
CA GLY A 161 9.36 -25.71 8.81
C GLY A 161 9.95 -24.99 7.59
N ILE A 162 9.38 -23.86 7.18
CA ILE A 162 9.93 -23.04 6.10
C ILE A 162 11.12 -22.26 6.64
N GLU A 163 12.30 -22.46 6.04
CA GLU A 163 13.51 -21.70 6.37
C GLU A 163 13.37 -20.27 5.84
N LEU A 164 13.57 -19.28 6.71
CA LEU A 164 13.55 -17.86 6.36
C LEU A 164 14.98 -17.30 6.37
N SER A 165 15.25 -16.33 5.51
CA SER A 165 16.54 -15.61 5.52
C SER A 165 16.70 -14.71 6.74
N ASP A 166 17.92 -14.61 7.27
CA ASP A 166 18.30 -13.68 8.36
C ASP A 166 17.86 -12.23 8.10
N ASN A 167 17.87 -11.80 6.83
CA ASN A 167 17.41 -10.45 6.45
C ASN A 167 15.92 -10.25 6.74
N VAL A 168 15.08 -11.26 6.46
CA VAL A 168 13.63 -11.18 6.69
C VAL A 168 13.32 -11.21 8.17
N TYR A 169 14.08 -11.95 8.98
CA TYR A 169 13.97 -11.89 10.43
C TYR A 169 14.27 -10.50 10.97
N GLN A 170 15.31 -9.85 10.45
CA GLN A 170 15.66 -8.48 10.83
C GLN A 170 14.55 -7.49 10.44
N GLU A 171 14.04 -7.56 9.21
CA GLU A 171 12.93 -6.72 8.72
C GLU A 171 11.65 -6.91 9.56
N LEU A 172 11.30 -8.16 9.87
CA LEU A 172 10.14 -8.49 10.70
C LEU A 172 10.30 -7.94 12.13
N LEU A 173 11.49 -8.08 12.71
CA LEU A 173 11.79 -7.54 14.04
C LEU A 173 11.62 -6.02 14.07
N GLU A 174 12.15 -5.31 13.07
CA GLU A 174 12.04 -3.86 12.95
C GLU A 174 10.58 -3.42 12.86
N LEU A 175 9.77 -4.09 12.03
CA LEU A 175 8.34 -3.81 11.89
C LEU A 175 7.60 -3.98 13.23
N VAL A 176 7.74 -5.14 13.86
CA VAL A 176 7.05 -5.47 15.12
C VAL A 176 7.50 -4.55 16.24
N ALA A 177 8.80 -4.21 16.26
CA ALA A 177 9.36 -3.33 17.26
C ALA A 177 8.90 -1.88 17.11
N TYR A 178 8.83 -1.38 15.88
CA TYR A 178 8.40 -0.01 15.60
C TYR A 178 6.93 0.20 15.99
N TYR A 179 6.07 -0.75 15.63
CA TYR A 179 4.63 -0.66 15.88
C TYR A 179 4.17 -1.29 17.21
N ASN A 180 5.08 -1.78 18.06
CA ASN A 180 4.76 -2.40 19.35
C ASN A 180 3.67 -3.48 19.24
N CYS A 181 3.79 -4.32 18.21
CA CYS A 181 2.84 -5.40 17.86
C CYS A 181 1.39 -4.92 17.62
N GLU A 182 1.18 -3.69 17.15
CA GLU A 182 -0.14 -3.18 16.74
C GLU A 182 -0.15 -2.79 15.27
N ASP A 183 -1.27 -2.98 14.59
CA ASP A 183 -1.38 -2.47 13.24
C ASP A 183 -1.49 -0.93 13.24
N PRO A 184 -0.76 -0.24 12.33
CA PRO A 184 -0.96 1.18 12.14
C PRO A 184 -2.39 1.46 11.67
N LEU A 185 -2.86 2.68 11.98
CA LEU A 185 -4.04 3.20 11.32
C LEU A 185 -3.77 3.33 9.81
N ASP A 186 -4.76 2.95 9.01
CA ASP A 186 -4.75 3.03 7.55
C ASP A 186 -4.90 4.48 7.05
N GLU A 187 -4.26 4.82 5.92
CA GLU A 187 -4.22 6.20 5.35
C GLU A 187 -5.59 6.70 4.96
N ASP A 188 -6.47 5.76 4.59
CA ASP A 188 -7.86 6.01 4.25
C ASP A 188 -8.71 6.59 5.40
N TRP A 189 -8.30 6.37 6.66
CA TRP A 189 -9.04 6.80 7.86
C TRP A 189 -8.57 8.17 8.38
N VAL A 190 -8.60 9.18 7.50
CA VAL A 190 -8.09 10.52 7.76
C VAL A 190 -8.79 11.21 8.93
N GLU A 191 -10.11 11.11 9.05
CA GLU A 191 -10.87 11.80 10.10
C GLU A 191 -10.60 11.15 11.46
N GLU A 192 -10.56 9.82 11.53
CA GLU A 192 -10.16 9.13 12.76
C GLU A 192 -8.74 9.49 13.19
N ARG A 193 -7.76 9.52 12.28
CA ARG A 193 -6.40 9.98 12.59
C ARG A 193 -6.42 11.39 13.16
N TRP A 194 -7.14 12.31 12.51
CA TRP A 194 -7.26 13.70 12.95
C TRP A 194 -7.86 13.80 14.35
N TYR A 195 -8.98 13.11 14.61
CA TYR A 195 -9.66 13.16 15.90
C TYR A 195 -8.93 12.39 17.01
N ARG A 196 -8.05 11.43 16.69
CA ARG A 196 -7.21 10.72 17.66
C ARG A 196 -6.02 11.54 18.15
N GLN A 197 -5.52 12.50 17.38
CA GLN A 197 -4.34 13.33 17.75
C GLN A 197 -4.52 14.10 19.06
N GLY A 198 -5.76 14.42 19.46
CA GLY A 198 -6.05 15.12 20.71
C GLY A 198 -6.11 14.23 21.95
N VAL A 199 -6.07 12.91 21.80
CA VAL A 199 -5.99 11.97 22.93
C VAL A 199 -4.51 11.79 23.24
N THR A 200 -4.01 12.42 24.30
CA THR A 200 -2.64 12.21 24.77
C THR A 200 -2.40 10.72 24.98
N ALA A 201 -1.63 10.10 24.09
CA ALA A 201 -1.16 8.74 24.29
C ALA A 201 -0.33 8.72 25.58
N VAL A 202 -0.69 7.82 26.49
CA VAL A 202 0.19 7.44 27.60
C VAL A 202 1.55 7.09 26.99
N ARG A 203 2.60 7.72 27.50
CA ARG A 203 4.01 7.56 27.07
C ARG A 203 4.26 6.12 26.61
N ASN A 204 4.80 5.93 25.40
CA ASN A 204 5.06 4.62 24.77
C ASN A 204 5.77 3.64 25.71
N THR A 205 5.00 2.93 26.52
CA THR A 205 5.44 1.74 27.21
C THR A 205 5.11 0.58 26.29
N TRP A 206 6.11 -0.23 25.98
CA TRP A 206 5.89 -1.55 25.38
C TRP A 206 4.72 -2.24 26.06
N LYS A 207 3.91 -2.98 25.28
CA LYS A 207 2.82 -3.79 25.84
C LYS A 207 3.39 -4.83 26.81
N LEU A 208 3.52 -4.44 28.06
CA LEU A 208 3.78 -5.33 29.16
C LEU A 208 2.44 -5.97 29.49
N THR A 209 2.20 -7.16 28.96
CA THR A 209 1.29 -8.10 29.60
C THR A 209 1.86 -8.33 31.00
N GLU A 210 1.26 -7.68 32.00
CA GLU A 210 1.45 -7.75 33.47
C GLU A 210 1.76 -6.38 34.11
N PRO A 211 0.89 -5.87 35.02
CA PRO A 211 1.11 -4.61 35.73
C PRO A 211 2.17 -4.80 36.82
N GLY A 212 3.46 -4.77 36.48
CA GLY A 212 4.48 -4.94 37.53
C GLY A 212 5.96 -5.01 37.15
N ASN A 213 6.39 -4.78 35.91
CA ASN A 213 7.84 -4.75 35.62
C ASN A 213 8.18 -3.85 34.43
N TYR A 214 8.24 -2.57 34.72
CA TYR A 214 8.65 -1.56 33.75
C TYR A 214 10.16 -1.67 33.48
N ILE A 215 10.52 -1.60 32.19
CA ILE A 215 11.86 -1.32 31.63
C ILE A 215 12.81 -2.52 31.46
N ARG A 216 12.76 -3.60 32.27
CA ARG A 216 13.67 -4.76 32.07
C ARG A 216 13.20 -5.82 31.06
N ASN A 217 11.92 -5.83 30.69
CA ASN A 217 11.31 -6.96 29.99
C ASN A 217 11.24 -6.84 28.46
N ALA A 218 11.33 -5.64 27.85
CA ALA A 218 11.31 -5.52 26.39
C ALA A 218 12.60 -6.08 25.76
N ARG A 219 13.78 -5.69 26.29
CA ARG A 219 15.07 -6.26 25.89
C ARG A 219 15.15 -7.77 26.15
N ARG A 220 14.66 -8.24 27.31
CA ARG A 220 14.64 -9.67 27.63
C ARG A 220 13.70 -10.46 26.73
N ARG A 221 12.54 -9.94 26.31
CA ARG A 221 11.62 -10.66 25.42
C ARG A 221 12.12 -10.76 23.99
N ILE A 222 12.70 -9.68 23.43
CA ILE A 222 13.36 -9.74 22.11
C ILE A 222 14.54 -10.73 22.17
N PHE A 223 15.32 -10.69 23.25
CA PHE A 223 16.43 -11.62 23.49
C PHE A 223 15.96 -13.07 23.71
N LEU A 224 14.83 -13.29 24.38
CA LEU A 224 14.21 -14.62 24.57
C LEU A 224 13.58 -15.15 23.27
N TRP A 225 12.95 -14.28 22.45
CA TRP A 225 12.50 -14.62 21.09
C TRP A 225 13.67 -15.01 20.18
N MET A 226 14.85 -14.41 20.37
CA MET A 226 16.09 -14.76 19.67
C MET A 226 16.84 -15.96 20.27
N GLN A 227 16.44 -16.45 21.46
CA GLN A 227 17.15 -17.51 22.19
C GLN A 227 16.45 -18.86 22.20
N GLU A 228 15.28 -19.00 21.58
CA GLU A 228 14.75 -20.35 21.36
C GLU A 228 15.66 -21.06 20.36
N PRO A 229 16.34 -22.14 20.77
CA PRO A 229 17.29 -22.82 19.91
C PRO A 229 16.52 -23.45 18.76
N ILE A 230 16.73 -22.93 17.56
CA ILE A 230 16.57 -23.70 16.34
C ILE A 230 17.53 -24.88 16.49
N ILE A 231 17.00 -26.06 16.84
CA ILE A 231 17.76 -27.31 16.79
C ILE A 231 17.95 -27.65 15.30
N LEU A 232 18.89 -26.96 14.65
CA LEU A 232 19.46 -27.38 13.38
C LEU A 232 20.44 -28.53 13.67
N SER A 233 20.31 -29.60 12.90
CA SER A 233 21.08 -30.85 12.97
C SER A 233 22.60 -30.69 12.73
N SER A 234 23.09 -29.48 12.53
CA SER A 234 24.51 -29.16 12.40
C SER A 234 24.93 -28.25 13.54
N GLY A 235 25.40 -28.85 14.62
CA GLY A 235 25.90 -28.12 15.78
C GLY A 235 27.04 -27.19 15.40
N LEU A 236 26.81 -25.88 15.49
CA LEU A 236 27.79 -24.84 15.80
C LEU A 236 27.05 -23.48 15.96
N PRO A 237 26.97 -22.92 17.18
CA PRO A 237 26.48 -21.56 17.35
C PRO A 237 27.61 -20.58 16.99
N ARG A 238 27.42 -19.77 15.95
CA ARG A 238 28.26 -18.59 15.68
C ARG A 238 27.40 -17.38 15.42
N PHE A 239 26.75 -16.86 16.46
CA PHE A 239 26.23 -15.49 16.43
C PHE A 239 26.02 -14.97 17.86
N CYS A 240 27.10 -14.87 18.64
CA CYS A 240 27.07 -14.16 19.93
C CYS A 240 28.50 -13.95 20.44
N GLU A 241 29.23 -12.94 19.92
CA GLU A 241 30.39 -12.42 20.69
C GLU A 241 30.83 -10.98 20.37
N THR A 242 30.25 -10.28 19.39
CA THR A 242 30.74 -8.94 19.00
C THR A 242 29.92 -7.74 19.48
N LEU A 243 28.89 -7.91 20.31
CA LEU A 243 28.13 -6.78 20.87
C LEU A 243 28.42 -6.46 22.35
N LEU A 244 29.33 -7.20 22.99
CA LEU A 244 29.68 -7.05 24.41
C LEU A 244 30.85 -6.10 24.70
N THR A 245 31.44 -5.44 23.69
CA THR A 245 32.63 -4.59 23.88
C THR A 245 32.44 -3.10 23.59
N PHE A 246 31.20 -2.59 23.44
CA PHE A 246 31.00 -1.16 23.16
C PHE A 246 30.29 -0.31 24.23
N VAL A 247 29.83 -0.86 25.35
CA VAL A 247 29.35 -0.02 26.46
C VAL A 247 29.71 -0.64 27.81
N GLY A 248 31.00 -0.56 28.12
CA GLY A 248 31.52 -0.58 29.47
C GLY A 248 32.16 0.79 29.76
N ASN A 249 31.31 1.80 29.95
CA ASN A 249 31.50 3.04 30.74
C ASN A 249 30.28 3.95 30.57
#